data_AF-A0A963RR98-F1
#
_entry.id   AF-A0A963RR98-F1
#
_cell.length_a   1.000
_cell.length_b   1.000
_cell.length_c   1.000
_cell.angle_alpha   90.00
_cell.angle_beta   90.00
_cell.angle_gamma   90.00
#
_symmetry.space_group_name_H-M   'P 1'
#
loop_
_entity.id
_entity.type
_entity.pdbx_description
1 polymer ?
#
loop_
_entity_poly.entity_id
_entity_poly.type
_entity_poly.pdbx_seq_one_letter_code
_entity_poly.pdbx_strand_id
1 'polypeptide(L)'
;QNTTPEQMKMFLTRIGFGARAVITGDVSQIDLPKGTTSGLIDAERVLKRVPGIAFTRFTSADVVRHPLVARIVDAYDAAGRTVRAGAGKAA
;
A
#
# COMPACT_ATOMS: atom_id res chain seq x y z
N GLN A 1 2.74 -4.38 5.10
CA GLN A 1 1.60 -4.43 4.15
C GLN A 1 0.40 -5.21 4.70
N ASN A 2 0.47 -6.54 4.81
CA ASN A 2 -0.67 -7.39 5.22
C ASN A 2 -0.66 -7.67 6.73
N THR A 3 -0.73 -6.62 7.53
CA THR A 3 -0.75 -6.72 9.00
C THR A 3 -2.06 -6.19 9.52
N THR A 4 -2.60 -6.73 10.62
CA THR A 4 -3.68 -6.08 11.39
C THR A 4 -3.11 -4.96 12.28
N PRO A 5 -3.96 -4.07 12.86
CA PRO A 5 -3.50 -3.06 13.81
C PRO A 5 -2.77 -3.65 15.02
N GLU A 6 -3.24 -4.79 15.53
CA GLU A 6 -2.64 -5.47 16.68
C GLU A 6 -1.24 -6.01 16.35
N GLN A 7 -1.07 -6.60 15.17
CA GLN A 7 0.22 -7.08 14.69
C GLN A 7 1.20 -5.93 14.45
N MET A 8 0.71 -4.82 13.88
CA MET A 8 1.53 -3.62 13.67
C MET A 8 1.97 -3.02 15.00
N LYS A 9 1.04 -2.88 15.96
CA LYS A 9 1.35 -2.42 17.32
C LYS A 9 2.37 -3.33 18.00
N MET A 10 2.19 -4.64 17.90
CA MET A 10 3.11 -5.64 18.46
C MET A 10 4.53 -5.45 17.93
N PHE A 11 4.69 -5.19 16.63
CA PHE A 11 5.99 -4.92 16.02
C PHE A 11 6.59 -3.59 16.52
N LEU A 12 5.83 -2.50 16.43
CA LEU A 12 6.31 -1.16 16.77
C LEU A 12 6.78 -1.05 18.24
N THR A 13 6.12 -1.75 19.16
CA THR A 13 6.52 -1.77 20.58
C THR A 13 7.75 -2.61 20.89
N ARG A 14 8.33 -3.30 19.90
CA ARG A 14 9.56 -4.11 20.06
C ARG A 14 10.82 -3.41 19.57
N ILE A 15 10.70 -2.17 19.07
CA ILE A 15 11.86 -1.39 18.62
C ILE A 15 12.67 -0.96 19.85
N GLY A 16 13.88 -1.51 19.98
CA GLY A 16 14.80 -1.24 21.08
C GLY A 16 15.65 0.02 20.91
N PHE A 17 16.45 0.33 21.91
CA PHE A 17 17.38 1.47 21.89
C PHE A 17 18.40 1.36 20.75
N GLY A 18 18.68 2.48 20.08
CA GLY A 18 19.64 2.55 18.96
C GLY A 18 19.15 1.89 17.66
N ALA A 19 17.99 1.25 17.65
CA ALA A 19 17.43 0.63 16.46
C ALA A 19 16.79 1.67 15.53
N ARG A 20 16.79 1.36 14.22
CA ARG A 20 15.99 2.04 13.21
C ARG A 20 15.16 0.99 12.49
N ALA A 21 13.89 1.29 12.26
CA ALA A 21 12.99 0.42 11.51
C ALA A 21 12.39 1.18 10.33
N VAL A 22 12.22 0.49 9.21
CA VAL A 22 11.49 0.98 8.05
C VAL A 22 10.40 -0.02 7.74
N ILE A 23 9.16 0.46 7.68
CA ILE A 23 8.00 -0.34 7.33
C ILE A 23 7.56 0.09 5.94
N THR A 24 7.44 -0.88 5.03
CA THR A 24 7.02 -0.63 3.66
C THR A 24 5.70 -1.35 3.34
N GLY A 25 5.02 -0.85 2.31
CA GLY A 25 3.87 -1.50 1.74
C GLY A 25 3.11 -0.61 0.76
N ASP A 26 2.27 -1.26 -0.04
CA ASP A 26 1.33 -0.63 -0.96
C ASP A 26 -0.09 -0.73 -0.37
N VAL A 27 -0.71 0.43 -0.12
CA VAL A 27 -2.07 0.51 0.44
C VAL A 27 -3.15 0.09 -0.56
N SER A 28 -2.83 0.02 -1.86
CA SER A 28 -3.75 -0.48 -2.89
C SER A 28 -3.76 -2.02 -2.98
N GLN A 29 -2.78 -2.68 -2.35
CA GLN A 29 -2.60 -4.14 -2.39
C GLN A 29 -2.69 -4.76 -0.99
N ILE A 30 -3.84 -4.58 -0.34
CA ILE A 30 -4.11 -5.17 0.97
C ILE A 30 -4.71 -6.55 0.78
N ASP A 31 -3.96 -7.56 1.18
CA ASP A 31 -4.40 -8.95 1.20
C ASP A 31 -4.73 -9.36 2.65
N LEU A 32 -5.88 -8.89 3.11
CA LEU A 32 -6.45 -9.22 4.42
C LEU A 32 -7.90 -9.69 4.24
N PRO A 33 -8.44 -10.49 5.17
CA PRO A 33 -9.85 -10.87 5.14
C PRO A 33 -10.76 -9.65 5.01
N LYS A 34 -11.84 -9.76 4.23
CA LYS A 34 -12.78 -8.65 3.98
C LYS A 34 -13.25 -8.03 5.31
N GLY A 35 -13.25 -6.69 5.36
CA GLY A 35 -13.63 -5.93 6.55
C GLY A 35 -12.53 -5.76 7.59
N THR A 36 -11.37 -6.40 7.41
CA THR A 36 -10.21 -6.21 8.30
C THR A 36 -9.50 -4.91 7.96
N THR A 37 -9.33 -4.04 8.95
CA THR A 37 -8.51 -2.83 8.81
C THR A 37 -7.05 -3.21 8.62
N SER A 38 -6.36 -2.60 7.65
CA SER A 38 -4.91 -2.74 7.53
C SER A 38 -4.20 -1.97 8.65
N GLY A 39 -3.30 -2.66 9.34
CA GLY A 39 -2.38 -2.07 10.31
C GLY A 39 -1.44 -1.04 9.70
N LEU A 40 -1.14 -1.10 8.40
CA LEU A 40 -0.34 -0.06 7.72
C LEU A 40 -1.13 1.26 7.62
N ILE A 41 -2.39 1.18 7.18
CA ILE A 41 -3.29 2.34 7.11
C ILE A 41 -3.57 2.88 8.52
N ASP A 42 -3.83 1.99 9.48
CA ASP A 42 -4.09 2.39 10.87
C ASP A 42 -2.88 3.07 11.49
N ALA A 43 -1.68 2.52 11.35
CA ALA A 43 -0.46 3.12 11.85
C ALA A 43 -0.19 4.51 11.27
N GLU A 44 -0.41 4.70 9.96
CA GLU A 44 -0.28 6.02 9.35
C GLU A 44 -1.25 7.04 9.96
N ARG A 45 -2.49 6.64 10.25
CA ARG A 45 -3.48 7.50 10.88
C ARG A 45 -3.15 7.81 12.35
N VAL A 46 -2.82 6.78 13.13
CA VAL A 46 -2.63 6.87 14.58
C VAL A 46 -1.31 7.53 14.94
N LEU A 47 -0.25 7.27 14.18
CA LEU A 47 1.11 7.71 14.51
C LEU A 47 1.52 9.01 13.82
N LYS A 48 0.62 9.64 13.04
CA LYS A 48 0.89 10.87 12.25
C LYS A 48 1.54 12.00 13.04
N ARG A 49 1.31 12.07 14.36
CA ARG A 49 1.80 13.13 15.25
C ARG A 49 2.84 12.65 16.26
N VAL A 50 3.34 11.42 16.13
CA VAL A 50 4.32 10.85 17.06
C VAL A 50 5.71 11.36 16.66
N PRO A 51 6.44 12.06 17.55
CA PRO A 51 7.80 12.51 17.26
C PRO A 51 8.74 11.34 16.95
N GLY A 52 9.64 11.53 15.98
CA GLY A 52 10.60 10.49 15.58
C GLY A 52 10.07 9.47 14.56
N ILE A 53 8.81 9.60 14.12
CA ILE A 53 8.24 8.79 13.04
C ILE A 53 7.99 9.69 11.82
N ALA A 54 8.42 9.23 10.65
CA ALA A 54 8.20 9.92 9.38
C ALA A 54 7.41 9.00 8.42
N PHE A 55 6.58 9.61 7.58
CA PHE A 55 5.81 8.93 6.54
C PHE A 55 6.23 9.47 5.17
N THR A 56 6.66 8.56 4.30
CA THR A 56 7.02 8.87 2.92
C THR A 56 6.08 8.11 2.00
N ARG A 57 5.30 8.85 1.19
CA ARG A 57 4.42 8.27 0.17
C ARG A 57 5.09 8.39 -1.18
N PHE A 58 5.33 7.24 -1.80
CA PHE A 58 5.76 7.17 -3.18
C PHE A 58 4.56 7.22 -4.12
N THR A 59 4.79 7.77 -5.29
CA THR A 59 3.84 7.85 -6.39
C THR A 59 4.34 7.02 -7.56
N SER A 60 3.51 6.85 -8.60
CA SER A 60 3.95 6.20 -9.84
C SER A 60 5.17 6.89 -10.48
N ALA A 61 5.39 8.18 -10.24
CA ALA A 61 6.54 8.92 -10.74
C ALA A 61 7.86 8.48 -10.08
N ASP A 62 7.79 7.90 -8.88
CA ASP A 62 8.96 7.42 -8.14
C ASP A 62 9.36 5.98 -8.54
N VAL A 63 8.56 5.33 -9.39
CA VAL A 63 8.78 3.94 -9.80
C VAL A 63 9.57 3.88 -11.10
N VAL A 64 10.87 3.63 -10.99
CA VAL A 64 11.71 3.34 -12.16
C VAL A 64 11.47 1.90 -12.59
N ARG A 65 10.87 1.72 -13.78
CA ARG A 65 10.61 0.40 -14.38
C ARG A 65 11.53 0.18 -15.56
N HIS A 66 11.96 -1.07 -15.75
CA HIS A 66 12.58 -1.46 -17.00
C HIS A 66 11.60 -1.21 -18.17
N PRO A 67 12.03 -0.69 -19.33
CA PRO A 67 11.13 -0.33 -20.44
C PRO A 67 10.20 -1.47 -20.90
N LEU A 68 10.67 -2.72 -20.83
CA LEU A 68 9.83 -3.89 -21.10
C LEU A 68 8.68 -4.04 -20.08
N VAL A 69 8.96 -3.85 -18.79
CA VAL A 69 7.96 -3.99 -17.72
C VAL A 69 6.90 -2.90 -17.86
N ALA A 70 7.29 -1.66 -18.17
CA ALA A 70 6.34 -0.58 -18.44
C ALA A 70 5.38 -0.96 -19.58
N ARG A 71 5.90 -1.43 -20.72
CA ARG A 71 5.08 -1.89 -21.86
C ARG A 71 4.14 -3.04 -21.49
N ILE A 72 4.57 -3.97 -20.65
CA ILE A 72 3.71 -5.07 -20.16
C ILE A 72 2.57 -4.50 -19.32
N VAL A 73 2.86 -3.63 -18.35
CA VAL A 73 1.84 -2.99 -17.51
C VAL A 73 0.85 -2.21 -18.35
N ASP A 74 1.32 -1.39 -19.30
CA ASP A 74 0.47 -0.60 -20.19
C ASP A 74 -0.47 -1.46 -21.03
N ALA A 75 0.00 -2.63 -21.49
CA ALA A 75 -0.81 -3.59 -22.25
C ALA A 75 -1.94 -4.19 -21.40
N TYR A 76 -1.65 -4.60 -20.15
CA TYR A 76 -2.67 -5.11 -19.22
C TYR A 76 -3.67 -4.02 -18.83
N ASP A 77 -3.20 -2.80 -18.57
CA ASP A 77 -4.06 -1.66 -18.25
C ASP A 77 -4.99 -1.30 -19.43
N ALA A 78 -4.49 -1.39 -20.66
CA ALA A 78 -5.30 -1.18 -21.86
C ALA A 78 -6.39 -2.25 -22.01
N ALA A 79 -6.07 -3.53 -21.76
CA ALA A 79 -7.03 -4.62 -21.79
C ALA A 79 -8.08 -4.53 -20.67
N GLY A 80 -7.69 -4.09 -19.47
CA GLY A 80 -8.61 -3.91 -18.35
C GLY A 80 -9.61 -2.76 -18.56
N ARG A 81 -9.21 -1.70 -19.29
CA ARG A 81 -10.09 -0.56 -19.63
C ARG A 81 -11.21 -0.95 -20.60
N THR A 82 -10.96 -1.85 -21.54
CA THR A 82 -11.97 -2.32 -22.50
C THR A 82 -13.11 -3.09 -21.82
N VAL A 83 -12.84 -3.79 -20.71
CA VAL A 83 -13.86 -4.57 -19.99
C VAL A 83 -14.83 -3.67 -19.20
N ARG A 84 -14.39 -2.52 -18.68
CA ARG A 84 -15.27 -1.59 -17.91
C ARG A 84 -16.20 -0.76 -18.78
N ALA A 85 -15.88 -0.51 -20.05
CA ALA A 85 -16.70 0.31 -20.94
C ALA A 85 -18.01 -0.38 -21.43
N GLY A 86 -18.13 -1.70 -21.26
CA GLY A 86 -19.30 -2.48 -21.69
C GLY A 86 -20.42 -2.65 -20.66
N ALA A 87 -20.22 -2.28 -19.39
CA ALA A 87 -21.16 -2.57 -18.30
C ALA A 87 -22.17 -1.45 -18.00
N GLY A 88 -22.25 -0.40 -18.83
CA GLY A 88 -23.04 0.82 -18.57
C GLY A 88 -24.28 1.03 -19.44
N LYS A 89 -24.76 0.04 -20.21
CA LYS A 89 -26.00 0.13 -20.99
C LYS A 89 -26.90 -1.09 -20.77
N ALA A 90 -27.52 -1.16 -19.60
CA ALA A 90 -28.71 -1.96 -19.35
C ALA A 90 -29.41 -1.41 -18.11
N ALA A 91 -30.15 -0.32 -18.28
CA ALA A 91 -31.20 0.17 -17.39
C ALA A 91 -32.21 0.91 -18.24
#